data_AF-A0AAD4C515-F1
#
_entry.id   AF-A0AAD4C515-F1
#
_cell.length_a   1.000
_cell.length_b   1.000
_cell.length_c   1.000
_cell.angle_alpha   90.00
_cell.angle_beta   90.00
_cell.angle_gamma   90.00
#
_symmetry.space_group_name_H-M   'P 1'
#
loop_
_entity.id
_entity.type
_entity.pdbx_description
1 polymer ?
#
loop_
_entity_poly.entity_id
_entity_poly.type
_entity_poly.pdbx_seq_one_letter_code
_entity_poly.pdbx_strand_id
1 'polypeptide(L)'
;MKQNKTKGLMHWQHPRFFAYFPIASTFEARLGDLYANVIGPNPGFNWSASPACTELEAVVMDWAAEMLGLDATFHNASGIGGGVLQTSASDSSLVATVAARSRFIRQHSNVPAEKLVLYTTTQTHLLGEKVGLVLGRRACARGYNRGVIPKPFCSARLPI
;
A
#
# COMPACT_ATOMS: atom_id res chain seq x y z
N MET A 1 29.66 -0.22 -16.76
CA MET A 1 28.64 -1.11 -17.38
C MET A 1 28.65 -0.85 -18.89
N LYS A 2 28.92 -1.86 -19.74
CA LYS A 2 29.02 -1.66 -21.21
C LYS A 2 27.63 -1.54 -21.84
N GLN A 3 27.49 -0.74 -22.91
CA GLN A 3 26.24 -0.50 -23.66
C GLN A 3 25.54 -1.78 -24.16
N ASN A 4 26.26 -2.91 -24.27
CA ASN A 4 25.68 -4.18 -24.68
C ASN A 4 24.79 -4.84 -23.61
N LYS A 5 24.96 -4.50 -22.32
CA LYS A 5 24.17 -5.05 -21.21
C LYS A 5 22.88 -4.27 -20.91
N THR A 6 22.68 -3.11 -21.55
CA THR A 6 21.47 -2.29 -21.37
C THR A 6 20.47 -2.44 -22.52
N LYS A 7 20.81 -3.22 -23.56
CA LYS A 7 19.92 -3.56 -24.67
C LYS A 7 18.81 -4.49 -24.15
N GLY A 8 17.65 -3.93 -23.84
CA GLY A 8 16.51 -4.64 -23.23
C GLY A 8 15.97 -3.99 -21.96
N LEU A 9 16.62 -2.95 -21.44
CA LEU A 9 16.07 -2.16 -20.34
C LEU A 9 15.01 -1.19 -20.86
N MET A 10 13.82 -1.23 -20.25
CA MET A 10 12.81 -0.20 -20.43
C MET A 10 13.27 1.06 -19.70
N HIS A 11 13.60 2.12 -20.44
CA HIS A 11 14.10 3.36 -19.86
C HIS A 11 12.95 4.23 -19.30
N TRP A 12 12.49 3.90 -18.10
CA TRP A 12 11.41 4.63 -17.41
C TRP A 12 11.71 6.12 -17.17
N GLN A 13 12.98 6.49 -17.02
CA GLN A 13 13.42 7.88 -16.82
C GLN A 13 13.63 8.65 -18.14
N HIS A 14 13.34 8.04 -19.30
CA HIS A 14 13.49 8.72 -20.57
C HIS A 14 12.38 9.79 -20.73
N PRO A 15 12.68 11.02 -21.16
CA PRO A 15 11.70 12.13 -21.26
C PRO A 15 10.55 11.89 -22.26
N ARG A 16 10.64 10.82 -23.04
CA ARG A 16 9.60 10.37 -24.00
C ARG A 16 8.92 9.06 -23.58
N PHE A 17 8.98 8.72 -22.29
CA PHE A 17 8.33 7.56 -21.74
C PHE A 17 6.96 7.96 -21.18
N PHE A 18 5.88 7.52 -21.82
CA PHE A 18 4.50 7.90 -21.48
C PHE A 18 3.61 6.69 -21.13
N ALA A 19 4.21 5.54 -20.80
CA ALA A 19 3.46 4.35 -20.39
C ALA A 19 3.24 4.32 -18.87
N TYR A 20 2.11 3.75 -18.44
CA TYR A 20 1.74 3.58 -17.02
C TYR A 20 1.71 4.90 -16.22
N PHE A 21 2.21 4.87 -14.98
CA PHE A 21 2.41 6.03 -14.12
C PHE A 21 3.91 6.36 -14.04
N PRO A 22 4.27 7.66 -14.02
CA PRO A 22 5.67 8.06 -13.94
C PRO A 22 6.28 7.63 -12.60
N ILE A 23 7.53 7.19 -12.64
CA ILE A 23 8.32 6.93 -11.44
C ILE A 23 9.24 8.13 -11.17
N ALA A 24 8.91 8.90 -10.12
CA ALA A 24 9.75 10.02 -9.72
C ALA A 24 11.12 9.52 -9.23
N SER A 25 12.20 10.12 -9.71
CA SER A 25 13.55 9.80 -9.27
C SER A 25 14.40 11.07 -9.26
N THR A 26 14.57 11.65 -8.08
CA THR A 26 15.41 12.84 -7.88
C THR A 26 16.82 12.45 -7.46
N PHE A 27 17.74 13.40 -7.51
CA PHE A 27 19.12 13.16 -7.09
C PHE A 27 19.20 12.87 -5.59
N GLU A 28 18.44 13.62 -4.80
CA GLU A 28 18.36 13.52 -3.34
C GLU A 28 17.79 12.16 -2.91
N ALA A 29 16.75 11.67 -3.59
CA ALA A 29 16.17 10.36 -3.31
C ALA A 29 17.18 9.22 -3.55
N ARG A 30 18.01 9.33 -4.60
CA ARG A 30 19.07 8.34 -4.88
C ARG A 30 20.19 8.38 -3.84
N LEU A 31 20.55 9.57 -3.37
CA LEU A 31 21.51 9.70 -2.28
C LEU A 31 20.96 9.12 -0.98
N GLY A 32 19.67 9.35 -0.68
CA GLY A 32 18.99 8.78 0.47
C GLY A 32 18.98 7.25 0.43
N ASP A 33 18.66 6.65 -0.72
CA ASP A 33 18.69 5.20 -0.90
C ASP A 33 20.12 4.64 -0.75
N LEU A 34 21.11 5.29 -1.36
CA LEU A 34 22.52 4.91 -1.17
C LEU A 34 22.93 4.96 0.32
N TYR A 35 22.56 6.04 1.01
CA TYR A 35 22.88 6.23 2.42
C TYR A 35 22.20 5.16 3.31
N ALA A 36 20.92 4.90 3.07
CA ALA A 36 20.16 3.87 3.78
C ALA A 36 20.79 2.48 3.61
N ASN A 37 21.31 2.17 2.42
CA ASN A 37 22.02 0.91 2.17
C ASN A 37 23.42 0.87 2.78
N VAL A 38 24.14 2.00 2.86
CA VAL A 38 25.54 2.07 3.34
C VAL A 38 25.63 2.09 4.86
N ILE A 39 24.75 2.80 5.56
CA ILE A 39 24.74 2.91 7.03
C ILE A 39 24.36 1.59 7.71
N GLY A 40 23.92 0.61 6.91
CA GLY A 40 23.84 -0.80 7.27
C GLY A 40 22.41 -1.32 7.29
N PRO A 41 22.24 -2.66 7.24
CA PRO A 41 20.97 -3.34 7.40
C PRO A 41 20.51 -3.18 8.84
N ASN A 42 19.95 -2.01 9.13
CA ASN A 42 19.50 -1.68 10.45
C ASN A 42 18.21 -2.49 10.74
N PRO A 43 18.21 -3.38 11.74
CA PRO A 43 17.02 -4.16 12.06
C PRO A 43 15.91 -3.26 12.61
N GLY A 44 15.13 -2.62 11.74
CA GLY A 44 13.98 -1.78 12.09
C GLY A 44 12.75 -2.56 12.57
N PHE A 45 12.93 -3.76 13.13
CA PHE A 45 11.82 -4.58 13.62
C PHE A 45 11.34 -4.18 15.01
N ASN A 46 12.14 -3.45 15.79
CA ASN A 46 11.72 -2.83 17.05
C ASN A 46 12.46 -1.51 17.28
N TRP A 47 11.91 -0.68 18.17
CA TRP A 47 12.49 0.64 18.47
C TRP A 47 13.88 0.53 19.09
N SER A 48 14.12 -0.42 20.00
CA SER A 48 15.42 -0.54 20.68
C SER A 48 16.58 -0.90 19.75
N ALA A 49 16.31 -1.55 18.62
CA ALA A 49 17.31 -1.89 17.61
C ALA A 49 17.70 -0.67 16.77
N SER A 50 16.77 0.26 16.52
CA SER A 50 17.05 1.54 15.87
C SER A 50 16.04 2.63 16.21
N PRO A 51 16.30 3.39 17.29
CA PRO A 51 15.42 4.49 17.68
C PRO A 51 15.32 5.55 16.58
N ALA A 52 16.47 5.91 16.00
CA ALA A 52 16.56 6.95 14.98
C ALA A 52 15.76 6.63 13.72
N CYS A 53 15.71 5.36 13.27
CA CYS A 53 14.93 5.00 12.09
C CYS A 53 13.43 5.12 12.35
N THR A 54 12.95 4.61 13.48
CA THR A 54 11.53 4.65 13.82
C THR A 54 11.04 6.07 14.10
N GLU A 55 11.84 6.89 14.80
CA GLU A 55 11.49 8.29 15.08
C GLU A 55 11.51 9.16 13.81
N LEU A 56 12.51 8.97 12.95
CA LEU A 56 12.58 9.69 11.68
C LEU A 56 11.40 9.35 10.78
N GLU A 57 11.00 8.09 10.70
CA GLU A 57 9.82 7.67 9.94
C GLU A 57 8.56 8.36 10.43
N ALA A 58 8.33 8.41 11.75
CA ALA A 58 7.16 9.07 12.32
C ALA A 58 7.11 10.57 11.96
N VAL A 59 8.24 11.28 12.07
CA VAL A 59 8.33 12.71 11.71
C VAL A 59 8.09 12.95 10.22
N VAL A 60 8.69 12.14 9.34
CA VAL A 60 8.48 12.26 7.88
C VAL A 60 7.02 11.98 7.50
N MET A 61 6.38 11.02 8.16
CA MET A 61 4.96 10.73 7.94
C MET A 61 4.04 11.86 8.42
N ASP A 62 4.39 12.54 9.51
CA ASP A 62 3.65 13.72 9.99
C ASP A 62 3.78 14.89 9.02
N TRP A 63 5.00 15.16 8.51
CA TRP A 63 5.18 16.15 7.43
C TRP A 63 4.40 15.80 6.17
N ALA A 64 4.32 14.52 5.81
CA ALA A 64 3.52 14.08 4.67
C ALA A 64 2.01 14.29 4.90
N ALA A 65 1.52 14.01 6.12
CA ALA A 65 0.13 14.25 6.49
C ALA A 65 -0.23 15.74 6.43
N GLU A 66 0.65 16.61 6.92
CA GLU A 66 0.52 18.07 6.85
C GLU A 66 0.48 18.57 5.40
N MET A 67 1.40 18.10 4.54
CA MET A 67 1.43 18.46 3.12
C MET A 67 0.17 18.02 2.36
N LEU A 68 -0.45 16.91 2.78
CA LEU A 68 -1.70 16.40 2.21
C LEU A 68 -2.95 17.07 2.80
N GLY A 69 -2.80 17.92 3.82
CA GLY A 69 -3.91 18.57 4.52
C GLY A 69 -4.79 17.59 5.28
N LEU A 70 -4.22 16.51 5.80
CA LEU A 70 -4.96 15.54 6.62
C LEU A 70 -5.27 16.12 8.00
N ASP A 71 -6.32 15.58 8.63
CA ASP A 71 -6.68 15.95 9.99
C ASP A 71 -5.59 15.50 10.99
N ALA A 72 -5.41 16.27 12.07
CA ALA A 72 -4.39 16.01 13.09
C ALA A 72 -4.50 14.61 13.71
N THR A 73 -5.67 13.98 13.66
CA THR A 73 -5.86 12.58 14.11
C THR A 73 -5.04 11.56 13.30
N PHE A 74 -4.59 11.89 12.09
CA PHE A 74 -3.70 11.03 11.29
C PHE A 74 -2.22 11.18 11.63
N HIS A 75 -1.84 12.18 12.43
CA HIS A 75 -0.45 12.43 12.79
C HIS A 75 0.00 11.45 13.89
N ASN A 76 1.21 10.94 13.81
CA ASN A 76 1.83 10.10 14.84
C ASN A 76 1.97 10.88 16.17
N ALA A 77 2.29 12.17 16.10
CA ALA A 77 2.35 13.04 17.27
C ALA A 77 1.02 13.14 18.06
N SER A 78 -0.12 12.81 17.45
CA SER A 78 -1.43 12.83 18.13
C SER A 78 -1.61 11.70 19.16
N GLY A 79 -0.86 10.61 19.03
CA GLY A 79 -1.04 9.39 19.83
C GLY A 79 -2.35 8.63 19.57
N ILE A 80 -3.19 9.09 18.63
CA ILE A 80 -4.48 8.46 18.28
C ILE A 80 -4.34 7.66 16.98
N GLY A 81 -3.75 8.28 15.96
CA GLY A 81 -3.45 7.66 14.66
C GLY A 81 -1.96 7.63 14.37
N GLY A 82 -1.63 7.57 13.09
CA GLY A 82 -0.25 7.54 12.63
C GLY A 82 -0.10 7.05 11.19
N GLY A 83 1.15 7.08 10.74
CA GLY A 83 1.55 6.67 9.39
C GLY A 83 2.77 5.76 9.43
N VAL A 84 2.86 4.85 8.46
CA VAL A 84 3.98 3.92 8.30
C VAL A 84 4.35 3.83 6.82
N LEU A 85 5.65 3.80 6.54
CA LEU A 85 6.20 3.57 5.21
C LEU A 85 6.09 2.09 4.86
N GLN A 86 5.50 1.81 3.71
CA GLN A 86 5.32 0.46 3.19
C GLN A 86 5.97 0.35 1.82
N THR A 87 6.44 -0.85 1.47
CA THR A 87 7.13 -1.11 0.20
C THR A 87 6.23 -0.87 -1.01
N SER A 88 4.93 -1.17 -0.89
CA SER A 88 3.97 -0.96 -1.98
C SER A 88 2.57 -0.64 -1.48
N ALA A 89 1.77 0.00 -2.33
CA ALA A 89 0.35 0.25 -2.05
C ALA A 89 -0.46 -1.05 -1.86
N SER A 90 -0.01 -2.18 -2.44
CA SER A 90 -0.65 -3.48 -2.24
C SER A 90 -0.47 -3.98 -0.80
N ASP A 91 0.72 -3.77 -0.23
CA ASP A 91 1.03 -4.19 1.13
C ASP A 91 0.27 -3.32 2.14
N SER A 92 0.24 -2.01 1.94
CA SER A 92 -0.57 -1.10 2.75
C SER A 92 -2.05 -1.48 2.75
N SER A 93 -2.59 -1.82 1.56
CA SER A 93 -4.00 -2.23 1.42
C SER A 93 -4.28 -3.58 2.10
N LEU A 94 -3.35 -4.51 2.03
CA LEU A 94 -3.44 -5.79 2.72
C LEU A 94 -3.45 -5.59 4.24
N VAL A 95 -2.50 -4.82 4.77
CA VAL A 95 -2.40 -4.51 6.21
C VAL A 95 -3.68 -3.84 6.71
N ALA A 96 -4.17 -2.82 5.99
CA ALA A 96 -5.42 -2.13 6.34
C ALA A 96 -6.62 -3.09 6.35
N THR A 97 -6.72 -3.99 5.35
CA THR A 97 -7.81 -4.97 5.26
C THR A 97 -7.73 -6.01 6.39
N VAL A 98 -6.53 -6.48 6.73
CA VAL A 98 -6.30 -7.40 7.86
C VAL A 98 -6.67 -6.74 9.18
N ALA A 99 -6.28 -5.47 9.38
CA ALA A 99 -6.64 -4.71 10.58
C ALA A 99 -8.15 -4.54 10.71
N ALA A 100 -8.84 -4.16 9.62
CA ALA A 100 -10.30 -4.02 9.59
C ALA A 100 -11.00 -5.35 9.89
N ARG A 101 -10.57 -6.45 9.25
CA ARG A 101 -11.09 -7.80 9.49
C ARG A 101 -10.89 -8.22 10.96
N SER A 102 -9.70 -8.01 11.50
CA SER A 102 -9.35 -8.42 12.86
C SER A 102 -10.15 -7.64 13.90
N ARG A 103 -10.31 -6.33 13.70
CA ARG A 103 -11.15 -5.47 14.54
C ARG A 103 -12.61 -5.92 14.53
N PHE A 104 -13.17 -6.20 13.35
CA PHE A 104 -14.56 -6.63 13.21
C PHE A 104 -14.82 -7.96 13.92
N ILE A 105 -13.97 -8.96 13.71
CA ILE A 105 -14.12 -10.30 14.32
C ILE A 105 -14.02 -10.22 15.85
N ARG A 106 -13.11 -9.39 16.38
CA ARG A 106 -13.00 -9.18 17.84
C ARG A 106 -14.28 -8.59 18.44
N GLN A 107 -14.98 -7.74 17.71
CA GLN A 107 -16.23 -7.13 18.16
C GLN A 107 -17.47 -8.01 17.91
N HIS A 108 -17.41 -8.91 16.92
CA HIS A 108 -18.51 -9.76 16.47
C HIS A 108 -18.05 -11.22 16.35
N SER A 109 -17.72 -11.84 17.48
CA SER A 109 -17.17 -13.20 17.54
C SER A 109 -18.11 -14.29 16.98
N ASN A 110 -19.41 -13.98 16.88
CA ASN A 110 -20.44 -14.83 16.30
C ASN A 110 -20.48 -14.81 14.76
N VAL A 111 -19.81 -13.84 14.12
CA VAL A 111 -19.76 -13.76 12.65
C VAL A 111 -18.53 -14.49 12.15
N PRO A 112 -18.68 -15.59 11.40
CA PRO A 112 -17.54 -16.27 10.80
C PRO A 112 -16.88 -15.34 9.79
N ALA A 113 -15.55 -15.32 9.79
CA ALA A 113 -14.76 -14.47 8.91
C ALA A 113 -15.10 -14.71 7.43
N GLU A 114 -15.62 -15.89 7.08
CA GLU A 114 -15.99 -16.36 5.72
C GLU A 114 -17.14 -15.57 5.12
N LYS A 115 -17.95 -14.94 5.98
CA LYS A 115 -19.07 -14.08 5.55
C LYS A 115 -18.64 -12.65 5.25
N LEU A 116 -17.39 -12.26 5.55
CA LEU A 116 -16.89 -10.92 5.26
C LEU A 116 -16.64 -10.76 3.75
N VAL A 117 -17.09 -9.62 3.21
CA VAL A 117 -16.97 -9.28 1.79
C VAL A 117 -16.16 -8.00 1.65
N LEU A 118 -15.18 -8.02 0.73
CA LEU A 118 -14.43 -6.83 0.35
C LEU A 118 -15.12 -6.16 -0.85
N TYR A 119 -15.40 -4.87 -0.76
CA TYR A 119 -16.00 -4.11 -1.85
C TYR A 119 -14.96 -3.26 -2.56
N THR A 120 -14.93 -3.36 -3.89
CA THR A 120 -14.06 -2.56 -4.76
C THR A 120 -14.86 -2.03 -5.95
N THR A 121 -14.29 -1.09 -6.71
CA THR A 121 -14.85 -0.66 -7.99
C THR A 121 -14.25 -1.46 -9.14
N THR A 122 -14.90 -1.45 -10.31
CA THR A 122 -14.36 -2.06 -11.54
C THR A 122 -13.08 -1.39 -12.06
N GLN A 123 -12.75 -0.20 -11.56
CA GLN A 123 -11.57 0.59 -11.91
C GLN A 123 -10.47 0.50 -10.84
N THR A 124 -10.73 -0.22 -9.75
CA THR A 124 -9.75 -0.41 -8.68
C THR A 124 -8.54 -1.16 -9.24
N HIS A 125 -7.33 -0.69 -8.90
CA HIS A 125 -6.11 -1.39 -9.27
C HIS A 125 -6.21 -2.86 -8.83
N LEU A 126 -5.58 -3.75 -9.60
CA LEU A 126 -5.59 -5.20 -9.40
C LEU A 126 -5.11 -5.68 -8.01
N LEU A 127 -4.57 -4.77 -7.20
CA LEU A 127 -4.33 -4.97 -5.77
C LEU A 127 -5.60 -5.35 -4.99
N GLY A 128 -6.78 -4.83 -5.37
CA GLY A 128 -8.03 -5.11 -4.66
C GLY A 128 -8.42 -6.59 -4.74
N GLU A 129 -8.30 -7.18 -5.93
CA GLU A 129 -8.52 -8.62 -6.12
C GLU A 129 -7.40 -9.44 -5.48
N LYS A 130 -6.14 -9.00 -5.61
CA LYS A 130 -4.98 -9.65 -4.98
C LYS A 130 -5.14 -9.78 -3.46
N VAL A 131 -5.59 -8.74 -2.78
CA VAL A 131 -5.86 -8.77 -1.33
C VAL A 131 -6.96 -9.79 -1.01
N GLY A 132 -8.04 -9.83 -1.79
CA GLY A 132 -9.08 -10.84 -1.65
C GLY A 132 -8.53 -12.26 -1.76
N LEU A 133 -7.72 -12.53 -2.78
CA LEU A 133 -7.09 -13.84 -3.00
C LEU A 133 -6.17 -14.24 -1.84
N VAL A 134 -5.27 -13.35 -1.40
CA VAL A 134 -4.34 -13.61 -0.28
C VAL A 134 -5.09 -13.90 1.01
N LEU A 135 -6.22 -13.22 1.27
CA LEU A 135 -7.04 -13.45 2.46
C LEU A 135 -8.04 -14.61 2.31
N GLY A 136 -8.08 -15.26 1.14
CA GLY A 136 -9.04 -16.31 0.82
C GLY A 136 -10.50 -15.82 0.86
N ARG A 137 -10.75 -14.57 0.45
CA ARG A 137 -12.07 -13.91 0.46
C ARG A 137 -12.47 -13.45 -0.93
N ARG A 138 -13.78 -13.37 -1.17
CA ARG A 138 -14.31 -12.80 -2.42
C ARG A 138 -14.20 -11.28 -2.38
N ALA A 139 -13.38 -10.73 -3.27
CA ALA A 139 -13.47 -9.33 -3.64
C ALA A 139 -14.65 -9.16 -4.60
N CYS A 140 -15.58 -8.28 -4.26
CA CYS A 140 -16.72 -7.98 -5.08
C CYS A 140 -16.57 -6.59 -5.70
N ALA A 141 -16.39 -6.57 -7.02
CA ALA A 141 -16.36 -5.32 -7.77
C ALA A 141 -17.79 -4.87 -8.08
N ARG A 142 -18.15 -3.64 -7.68
CA ARG A 142 -19.40 -3.00 -8.08
C ARG A 142 -19.12 -2.01 -9.21
N GLY A 143 -19.50 -2.36 -10.43
CA GLY A 143 -19.37 -1.48 -11.59
C GLY A 143 -20.40 -0.36 -11.55
N TYR A 144 -19.98 0.88 -11.82
CA TYR A 144 -20.90 2.01 -11.96
C TYR A 144 -21.56 1.97 -13.35
N ASN A 145 -22.71 1.31 -13.47
CA ASN A 145 -23.56 1.43 -14.66
C ASN A 145 -24.65 2.48 -14.36
N ARG A 146 -24.63 3.62 -15.07
CA ARG A 146 -25.63 4.67 -14.92
C ARG A 146 -27.03 4.08 -15.14
N GLY A 147 -27.84 3.99 -14.09
CA GLY A 147 -29.29 3.73 -14.19
C GLY A 147 -29.79 2.31 -13.88
N VAL A 148 -28.93 1.34 -13.55
CA VAL A 148 -29.38 0.00 -13.12
C VAL A 148 -28.58 -0.41 -11.90
N ILE A 149 -29.25 -0.82 -10.82
CA ILE A 149 -28.59 -1.41 -9.63
C ILE A 149 -27.76 -2.61 -10.13
N PRO A 150 -26.43 -2.50 -10.24
CA PRO A 150 -25.65 -3.57 -10.85
C PRO A 150 -25.55 -4.70 -9.83
N LYS A 151 -25.89 -5.92 -10.26
CA LYS A 151 -25.64 -7.11 -9.44
C LYS A 151 -24.15 -7.17 -9.10
N PRO A 152 -23.77 -7.53 -7.86
CA PRO A 152 -22.37 -7.69 -7.48
C PRO A 152 -21.69 -8.64 -8.47
N PHE A 153 -20.74 -8.14 -9.26
CA PHE A 153 -19.84 -9.01 -10.01
C PHE A 153 -18.82 -9.52 -8.99
N CYS A 154 -19.21 -10.56 -8.26
CA CYS A 154 -18.26 -11.37 -7.51
C CYS A 154 -17.44 -12.08 -8.58
N SER A 155 -16.17 -11.71 -8.75
CA SER A 155 -15.23 -12.55 -9.49
C SER A 155 -15.41 -13.98 -8.96
N ALA A 156 -15.74 -14.89 -9.87
CA ALA A 156 -16.13 -16.25 -9.54
C ALA A 156 -15.04 -16.89 -8.68
N ARG A 157 -15.44 -17.88 -7.88
CA ARG A 157 -14.52 -18.81 -7.21
C ARG A 157 -13.50 -19.28 -8.24
N LEU A 158 -12.30 -18.70 -8.27
CA LEU A 158 -11.23 -19.21 -9.12
C LEU A 158 -10.93 -20.60 -8.57
N PRO A 159 -11.15 -21.66 -9.36
CA PRO A 159 -10.78 -22.99 -8.92
C PRO A 159 -9.27 -22.97 -8.71
N ILE A 160 -8.87 -23.28 -7.47
CA ILE A 160 -7.52 -23.78 -7.20
C ILE A 160 -7.25 -25.02 -8.05
#